data_AF-A0A0B7GZM8-F1
#
_entry.id   AF-A0A0B7GZM8-F1
#
_cell.length_a   1.000
_cell.length_b   1.000
_cell.length_c   1.000
_cell.angle_alpha   90.00
_cell.angle_beta   90.00
_cell.angle_gamma   90.00
#
_symmetry.space_group_name_H-M   'P 1'
#
loop_
_entity.id
_entity.type
_entity.pdbx_description
1 polymer ?
#
loop_
_entity_poly.entity_id
_entity_poly.type
_entity_poly.pdbx_seq_one_letter_code
_entity_poly.pdbx_strand_id
1 'polypeptide(L)'
;MNTECFYAIVLPGNLLSVLYEEQRLFQTLIESQFRKMPPFLKYEKRYDQSVLKISAPELRDGYLIRQCSMQGEKLSECFVLGFGGVHAEKLIKTMPELKAQSKVQNIFLPLQCSNWRLAKVELTHYGTYGICWKLREL
;
A
#
# COMPACT_ATOMS: atom_id res chain seq x y z
N MET A 1 -1.61 24.17 6.59
CA MET A 1 -2.21 22.85 6.87
C MET A 1 -3.11 22.52 5.69
N ASN A 2 -2.85 21.41 4.99
CA ASN A 2 -3.67 20.99 3.85
C ASN A 2 -4.38 19.68 4.22
N THR A 3 -5.67 19.59 3.91
CA THR A 3 -6.47 18.40 4.15
C THR A 3 -7.00 17.87 2.83
N GLU A 4 -6.63 16.64 2.52
CA GLU A 4 -7.12 15.92 1.35
C GLU A 4 -8.22 14.94 1.79
N CYS A 5 -9.29 14.87 1.00
CA CYS A 5 -10.40 13.95 1.23
C CYS A 5 -10.59 13.10 -0.02
N PHE A 6 -10.55 11.78 0.12
CA PHE A 6 -10.79 10.87 -0.99
C PHE A 6 -11.42 9.55 -0.52
N TYR A 7 -12.06 8.83 -1.43
CA TYR A 7 -12.52 7.48 -1.17
C TYR A 7 -11.38 6.48 -1.38
N ALA A 8 -11.25 5.53 -0.45
CA ALA A 8 -10.23 4.50 -0.55
C ALA A 8 -10.77 3.14 -0.11
N ILE A 9 -10.16 2.10 -0.67
CA ILE A 9 -10.33 0.73 -0.21
C ILE A 9 -9.51 0.55 1.07
N VAL A 10 -10.18 0.09 2.12
CA VAL A 10 -9.58 -0.26 3.40
C VAL A 10 -9.56 -1.78 3.52
N LEU A 11 -8.36 -2.32 3.69
CA LEU A 11 -8.13 -3.75 3.87
C LEU A 11 -8.41 -4.17 5.33
N PRO A 12 -8.77 -5.44 5.57
CA PRO A 12 -8.80 -6.00 6.91
C PRO A 12 -7.40 -5.98 7.53
N GLY A 13 -7.34 -5.95 8.87
CA GLY A 13 -6.11 -5.73 9.62
C GLY A 13 -4.98 -6.72 9.30
N ASN A 14 -5.32 -7.97 9.00
CA ASN A 14 -4.35 -9.00 8.64
C ASN A 14 -3.67 -8.77 7.28
N LEU A 15 -4.34 -8.12 6.32
CA LEU A 15 -3.73 -7.77 5.03
C LEU A 15 -3.04 -6.41 5.10
N LEU A 16 -3.62 -5.48 5.87
CA LEU A 16 -3.00 -4.17 6.10
C LEU A 16 -1.66 -4.31 6.83
N SER A 17 -1.55 -5.25 7.78
CA SER A 17 -0.29 -5.53 8.48
C SER A 17 0.80 -6.06 7.54
N VAL A 18 0.43 -6.85 6.52
CA VAL A 18 1.37 -7.27 5.46
C VAL A 18 1.95 -6.04 4.78
N LEU A 19 1.11 -5.11 4.31
CA LEU A 19 1.59 -3.93 3.59
C LEU A 19 2.48 -3.06 4.49
N TYR A 20 2.13 -2.84 5.75
CA TYR A 20 2.97 -2.08 6.68
C TYR A 20 4.32 -2.73 6.97
N GLU A 21 4.33 -4.06 7.14
CA GLU A 21 5.55 -4.79 7.38
C GLU A 21 6.48 -4.72 6.15
N GLU A 22 5.94 -4.77 4.94
CA GLU A 22 6.73 -4.56 3.72
C GLU A 22 7.34 -3.16 3.66
N GLN A 23 6.57 -2.12 3.99
CA GLN A 23 7.09 -0.75 4.09
C GLN A 23 8.22 -0.66 5.12
N ARG A 24 8.05 -1.29 6.28
CA ARG A 24 9.05 -1.33 7.35
C ARG A 24 10.33 -2.03 6.88
N LEU A 25 10.22 -3.19 6.24
CA LEU A 25 11.36 -3.97 5.73
C LEU A 25 12.12 -3.22 4.65
N PHE A 26 11.43 -2.56 3.71
CA PHE A 26 12.13 -1.75 2.72
C PHE A 26 12.79 -0.52 3.33
N GLN A 27 12.16 0.10 4.33
CA GLN A 27 12.74 1.25 5.04
C GLN A 27 14.05 0.92 5.75
N THR A 28 14.32 -0.34 6.14
CA THR A 28 15.60 -0.71 6.76
C THR A 28 16.77 -0.70 5.78
N LEU A 29 16.50 -0.73 4.47
CA LEU A 29 17.51 -0.78 3.41
C LEU A 29 17.83 0.58 2.80
N ILE A 30 17.11 1.63 3.19
CA ILE A 30 17.24 2.97 2.62
C ILE A 30 17.26 4.02 3.73
N GLU A 31 18.26 4.91 3.69
CA GLU A 31 18.40 5.98 4.68
C GLU A 31 17.37 7.09 4.46
N SER A 32 17.03 7.37 3.20
CA SER A 32 15.96 8.30 2.88
C SER A 32 14.60 7.70 3.25
N GLN A 33 13.63 8.59 3.44
CA GLN A 33 12.29 8.16 3.78
C GLN A 33 11.62 7.42 2.64
N PHE A 34 11.34 6.15 2.85
CA PHE A 34 10.70 5.27 1.88
C PHE A 34 9.22 5.61 1.70
N ARG A 35 8.50 5.86 2.80
CA ARG A 35 7.08 6.27 2.78
C ARG A 35 6.65 6.92 4.10
N LYS A 36 5.81 7.97 4.02
CA LYS A 36 5.13 8.64 5.17
C LYS A 36 3.65 8.30 5.34
N MET A 37 3.07 7.58 4.38
CA MET A 37 1.63 7.41 4.26
C MET A 37 1.25 5.95 4.37
N PRO A 38 0.12 5.64 5.03
CA PRO A 38 -0.50 4.33 4.91
C PRO A 38 -0.64 3.91 3.44
N PRO A 39 -0.57 2.61 3.17
CA PRO A 39 -0.83 2.09 1.83
C PRO A 39 -2.33 2.15 1.56
N PHE A 40 -2.82 3.32 1.17
CA PHE A 40 -4.17 3.52 0.69
C PHE A 40 -4.27 3.19 -0.80
N LEU A 41 -5.39 2.60 -1.20
CA LEU A 41 -5.78 2.43 -2.60
C LEU A 41 -6.95 3.37 -2.87
N LYS A 42 -6.69 4.48 -3.56
CA LYS A 42 -7.74 5.43 -3.96
C LYS A 42 -8.74 4.70 -4.87
N TYR A 43 -10.02 4.91 -4.62
CA TYR A 43 -11.06 4.22 -5.37
C TYR A 43 -12.35 5.04 -5.39
N GLU A 44 -12.73 5.50 -6.59
CA GLU A 44 -13.87 6.41 -6.76
C GLU A 44 -15.14 5.69 -7.23
N LYS A 45 -15.02 4.48 -7.79
CA LYS A 45 -16.17 3.70 -8.21
C LYS A 45 -16.88 3.15 -6.97
N ARG A 46 -18.18 3.39 -6.85
CA ARG A 46 -19.02 2.64 -5.91
C ARG A 46 -19.49 1.36 -6.60
N TYR A 47 -19.57 0.28 -5.82
CA TYR A 47 -20.20 -0.99 -6.18
C TYR A 47 -19.40 -1.91 -7.11
N ASP A 48 -18.60 -2.76 -6.48
CA ASP A 48 -18.75 -4.20 -6.65
C ASP A 48 -18.05 -4.87 -5.45
N GLN A 49 -18.71 -5.68 -4.63
CA GLN A 49 -18.05 -6.45 -3.54
C GLN A 49 -17.22 -7.63 -4.10
N SER A 50 -16.63 -7.44 -5.28
CA SER A 50 -15.81 -8.44 -5.93
C SER A 50 -14.50 -8.65 -5.17
N VAL A 51 -13.94 -9.85 -5.33
CA VAL A 51 -12.65 -10.20 -4.74
C VAL A 51 -11.57 -9.27 -5.31
N LEU A 52 -10.98 -8.46 -4.43
CA LEU A 52 -9.82 -7.65 -4.73
C LEU A 52 -8.58 -8.55 -4.78
N LYS A 53 -7.96 -8.67 -5.95
CA LYS A 53 -6.67 -9.32 -6.11
C LYS A 53 -5.57 -8.26 -6.08
N ILE A 54 -4.55 -8.49 -5.25
CA ILE A 54 -3.42 -7.61 -5.04
C ILE A 54 -2.17 -8.38 -5.45
N SER A 55 -1.37 -7.85 -6.38
CA SER A 55 -0.16 -8.52 -6.86
C SER A 55 0.92 -8.62 -5.77
N ALA A 56 1.96 -9.42 -6.04
CA ALA A 56 3.24 -9.22 -5.35
C ALA A 56 3.77 -7.80 -5.61
N PRO A 57 4.68 -7.27 -4.77
CA PRO A 57 5.30 -5.98 -5.02
C PRO A 57 6.03 -5.98 -6.36
N GLU A 58 5.82 -4.91 -7.12
CA GLU A 58 6.46 -4.67 -8.41
C GLU A 58 7.00 -3.24 -8.48
N LEU A 59 7.91 -3.02 -9.43
CA LEU A 59 8.52 -1.72 -9.67
C LEU A 59 7.73 -0.97 -10.75
N ARG A 60 7.39 0.29 -10.49
CA ARG A 60 6.83 1.21 -11.47
C ARG A 60 7.40 2.60 -11.22
N ASP A 61 8.15 3.14 -12.18
CA ASP A 61 8.69 4.52 -12.16
C ASP A 61 9.43 4.88 -10.85
N GLY A 62 10.26 3.96 -10.34
CA GLY A 62 11.01 4.14 -9.08
C GLY A 62 10.19 3.93 -7.80
N TYR A 63 8.89 3.66 -7.92
CA TYR A 63 8.03 3.24 -6.81
C TYR A 63 7.97 1.73 -6.71
N LEU A 64 7.83 1.24 -5.47
CA LEU A 64 7.39 -0.11 -5.19
C LEU A 64 5.89 -0.08 -4.93
N ILE A 65 5.14 -0.82 -5.73
CA ILE A 65 3.68 -0.83 -5.71
C ILE A 65 3.16 -2.26 -5.66
N ARG A 66 1.89 -2.43 -5.30
CA ARG A 66 1.12 -3.65 -5.56
C ARG A 66 -0.07 -3.29 -6.43
N GLN A 67 -0.07 -3.82 -7.64
CA GLN A 67 -1.14 -3.62 -8.60
C GLN A 67 -2.39 -4.34 -8.11
N CYS A 68 -3.54 -3.69 -8.29
CA CYS A 68 -4.83 -4.22 -7.89
C CYS A 68 -5.67 -4.58 -9.12
N SER A 69 -6.53 -5.58 -8.97
CA SER A 69 -7.53 -5.95 -9.96
C SER A 69 -8.81 -6.45 -9.30
N MET A 70 -9.92 -6.25 -9.98
CA MET A 70 -11.26 -6.71 -9.60
C MET A 70 -11.90 -7.33 -10.83
N GLN A 71 -12.50 -8.52 -10.68
CA GLN A 71 -13.13 -9.26 -11.79
C GLN A 71 -12.22 -9.48 -13.02
N GLY A 72 -10.89 -9.50 -12.81
CA GLY A 72 -9.92 -9.64 -13.90
C GLY A 72 -9.51 -8.32 -14.56
N GLU A 73 -10.17 -7.21 -14.24
CA GLU A 73 -9.80 -5.87 -14.71
C GLU A 73 -8.79 -5.22 -13.76
N LYS A 74 -7.70 -4.67 -14.34
CA LYS A 74 -6.72 -3.92 -13.57
C LYS A 74 -7.30 -2.57 -13.15
N LEU A 75 -7.13 -2.24 -11.88
CA LEU A 75 -7.45 -0.90 -11.38
C LEU A 75 -6.37 0.09 -11.83
N SER A 76 -6.76 1.33 -12.10
CA SER A 76 -5.80 2.41 -12.42
C SER A 76 -4.89 2.71 -11.22
N GLU A 77 -5.45 2.65 -10.02
CA GLU A 77 -4.77 2.90 -8.76
C GLU A 77 -4.13 1.62 -8.19
N CYS A 78 -3.12 1.80 -7.34
CA CYS A 78 -2.38 0.70 -6.71
C CYS A 78 -2.09 1.00 -5.23
N PHE A 79 -1.78 -0.05 -4.46
CA PHE A 79 -1.18 0.14 -3.15
C PHE A 79 0.28 0.53 -3.33
N VAL A 80 0.62 1.78 -3.05
CA VAL A 80 2.01 2.21 -3.12
C VAL A 80 2.68 1.94 -1.78
N LEU A 81 3.73 1.11 -1.79
CA LEU A 81 4.51 0.76 -0.60
C LEU A 81 5.51 1.88 -0.27
N GLY A 82 6.17 2.45 -1.28
CA GLY A 82 7.13 3.52 -1.07
C GLY A 82 7.86 3.91 -2.34
N PHE A 83 8.69 4.94 -2.21
CA PHE A 83 9.56 5.41 -3.29
C PHE A 83 11.00 4.97 -3.01
N GLY A 84 11.54 4.12 -3.87
CA GLY A 84 12.94 3.71 -3.83
C GLY A 84 13.85 4.56 -4.72
N GLY A 85 13.28 5.29 -5.68
CA GLY A 85 14.03 6.07 -6.66
C GLY A 85 15.09 5.21 -7.35
N VAL A 86 16.34 5.69 -7.33
CA VAL A 86 17.50 4.98 -7.91
C VAL A 86 17.80 3.64 -7.22
N HIS A 87 17.30 3.42 -5.99
CA HIS A 87 17.50 2.18 -5.24
C HIS A 87 16.38 1.16 -5.46
N ALA A 88 15.30 1.52 -6.17
CA ALA A 88 14.11 0.68 -6.27
C ALA A 88 14.40 -0.72 -6.84
N GLU A 89 15.27 -0.83 -7.85
CA GLU A 89 15.69 -2.13 -8.40
C GLU A 89 16.48 -2.98 -7.41
N LYS A 90 17.30 -2.36 -6.56
CA LYS A 90 18.03 -3.08 -5.53
C LYS A 90 17.07 -3.60 -4.47
N LEU A 91 16.13 -2.76 -4.03
CA LEU A 91 15.12 -3.11 -3.03
C LEU A 91 14.30 -4.32 -3.46
N ILE A 92 13.79 -4.33 -4.70
CA ILE A 92 12.97 -5.45 -5.18
C ILE A 92 13.79 -6.75 -5.26
N LYS A 93 15.08 -6.69 -5.64
CA LYS A 93 15.97 -7.86 -5.67
C LYS A 93 16.25 -8.45 -4.28
N THR A 94 16.22 -7.63 -3.24
CA THR A 94 16.41 -8.07 -1.83
C THR A 94 15.16 -8.63 -1.16
N MET A 95 13.99 -8.66 -1.83
CA MET A 95 12.75 -9.20 -1.25
C MET A 95 12.89 -10.62 -0.68
N PRO A 96 13.60 -11.59 -1.30
CA PRO A 96 13.75 -12.93 -0.73
C PRO A 96 14.43 -12.92 0.65
N GLU A 97 15.45 -12.08 0.81
CA GLU A 97 16.21 -11.93 2.06
C GLU A 97 15.36 -11.22 3.13
N LEU A 98 14.66 -10.16 2.75
CA LEU A 98 13.73 -9.45 3.63
C LEU A 98 12.58 -10.35 4.09
N LYS A 99 12.08 -11.23 3.21
CA LYS A 99 11.03 -12.19 3.53
C LYS A 99 11.47 -13.15 4.63
N ALA A 100 12.73 -13.61 4.59
CA ALA A 100 13.28 -14.50 5.60
C ALA A 100 13.40 -13.85 6.99
N GLN A 101 13.46 -12.52 7.05
CA GLN A 101 13.54 -11.76 8.31
C GLN A 101 12.15 -11.49 8.93
N SER A 102 11.07 -11.61 8.15
CA SER A 102 9.73 -11.32 8.63
C SER A 102 9.04 -12.55 9.20
N LYS A 103 8.26 -12.34 10.26
CA LYS A 103 7.34 -13.35 10.82
C LYS A 103 5.93 -13.25 10.24
N VAL A 104 5.65 -12.20 9.46
CA VAL A 104 4.32 -11.97 8.88
C VAL A 104 4.12 -12.91 7.69
N GLN A 105 3.04 -13.68 7.71
CA GLN A 105 2.69 -14.57 6.62
C GLN A 105 2.31 -13.78 5.36
N ASN A 106 2.54 -14.38 4.19
CA ASN A 106 2.21 -13.80 2.88
C ASN A 106 2.97 -12.51 2.50
N ILE A 107 4.04 -12.17 3.22
CA ILE A 107 4.95 -11.08 2.84
C ILE A 107 5.51 -11.31 1.44
N PHE A 108 5.42 -10.26 0.62
CA PHE A 108 5.79 -10.18 -0.79
C PHE A 108 5.09 -11.19 -1.72
N LEU A 109 4.04 -11.88 -1.26
CA LEU A 109 3.24 -12.79 -2.09
C LEU A 109 1.96 -12.12 -2.62
N PRO A 110 1.37 -12.57 -3.73
CA PRO A 110 0.06 -12.11 -4.14
C PRO A 110 -0.98 -12.32 -3.02
N LEU A 111 -1.84 -11.33 -2.82
CA LEU A 111 -2.90 -11.34 -1.80
C LEU A 111 -4.27 -11.31 -2.47
N GLN A 112 -5.29 -11.77 -1.75
CA GLN A 112 -6.68 -11.66 -2.16
C GLN A 112 -7.52 -11.20 -0.97
N CYS A 113 -8.54 -10.38 -1.25
CA CYS A 113 -9.42 -9.84 -0.23
C CYS A 113 -10.87 -9.82 -0.73
N SER A 114 -11.76 -10.56 -0.06
CA SER A 114 -13.21 -10.45 -0.27
C SER A 114 -13.87 -9.45 0.68
N ASN A 115 -13.22 -9.13 1.80
CA ASN A 115 -13.82 -8.39 2.93
C ASN A 115 -13.22 -6.98 3.07
N TRP A 116 -12.90 -6.34 1.95
CA TRP A 116 -12.48 -4.96 1.95
C TRP A 116 -13.70 -4.04 2.09
N ARG A 117 -13.48 -2.81 2.56
CA ARG A 117 -14.54 -1.81 2.69
C ARG A 117 -14.16 -0.50 2.02
N LEU A 118 -15.13 0.20 1.46
CA LEU A 118 -14.94 1.56 0.99
C LEU A 118 -15.10 2.51 2.18
N ALA A 119 -14.12 3.39 2.37
CA ALA A 119 -14.19 4.43 3.40
C ALA A 119 -13.77 5.77 2.83
N LYS A 120 -14.26 6.85 3.42
CA LYS A 120 -13.72 8.18 3.16
C LYS A 120 -12.49 8.38 4.04
N VAL A 121 -11.36 8.65 3.40
CA VAL A 121 -10.09 8.98 4.07
C VAL A 121 -9.97 10.49 4.13
N GLU A 122 -9.76 11.02 5.32
CA GLU A 122 -9.35 12.41 5.54
C GLU A 122 -7.88 12.41 5.94
N LEU A 123 -7.05 13.06 5.14
CA LEU A 123 -5.61 13.06 5.31
C LEU A 123 -5.12 14.50 5.52
N THR A 124 -4.55 14.76 6.69
CA THR A 124 -4.09 16.10 7.10
C THR A 124 -2.57 16.13 7.12
N HIS A 125 -2.01 17.01 6.29
CA HIS A 125 -0.57 17.26 6.21
C HIS A 125 -0.16 18.38 7.17
N TYR A 126 0.76 18.04 8.08
CA TYR A 126 1.40 18.98 8.99
C TYR A 126 2.80 19.35 8.49
N GLY A 127 2.90 19.88 7.26
CA GLY A 127 4.19 20.24 6.66
C GLY A 127 5.18 19.06 6.64
N THR A 128 6.40 19.27 7.13
CA THR A 128 7.43 18.22 7.27
C THR A 128 7.21 17.31 8.49
N TYR A 129 6.37 17.73 9.45
CA TYR A 129 6.22 17.13 10.78
C TYR A 129 5.44 15.81 10.79
N GLY A 130 4.60 15.56 9.78
CA GLY A 130 3.91 14.28 9.68
C GLY A 130 2.56 14.35 8.96
N ILE A 131 1.93 13.20 8.88
CA ILE A 131 0.63 13.01 8.25
C ILE A 131 -0.29 12.34 9.28
N CYS A 132 -1.42 12.96 9.56
CA CYS A 132 -2.50 12.29 10.30
C CYS A 132 -3.59 11.89 9.32
N TRP A 133 -4.21 10.75 9.56
CA TRP A 133 -5.32 10.28 8.75
C TRP A 133 -6.45 9.80 9.64
N LYS A 134 -7.68 9.94 9.14
CA LYS A 134 -8.89 9.41 9.78
C LYS A 134 -9.74 8.72 8.73
N LEU A 135 -10.38 7.63 9.13
CA LEU A 135 -11.42 6.99 8.33
C LEU A 135 -12.76 7.51 8.81
N ARG A 136 -13.59 7.95 7.88
CA ARG A 136 -15.03 8.07 8.11
C ARG A 136 -15.70 6.91 7.38
N GLU A 137 -16.37 6.09 8.17
CA GLU A 137 -17.25 5.06 7.63
C GLU A 137 -18.41 5.75 6.89
N LEU A 138 -18.83 5.13 5.79
CA LEU A 138 -19.90 5.61 4.92
C LEU A 138 -21.27 5.27 5.49
#